data_AF-A0A7V1N6Z2-F1
#
_entry.id   AF-A0A7V1N6Z2-F1
#
_cell.length_a   1.000
_cell.length_b   1.000
_cell.length_c   1.000
_cell.angle_alpha   90.00
_cell.angle_beta   90.00
_cell.angle_gamma   90.00
#
_symmetry.space_group_name_H-M   'P 1'
#
loop_
_entity.id
_entity.type
_entity.pdbx_description
1 polymer ?
#
loop_
_entity_poly.entity_id
_entity_poly.type
_entity_poly.pdbx_seq_one_letter_code
_entity_poly.pdbx_strand_id
1 'polypeptide(L)'
;MAIHLFEDSALTQQISEGDLTNPDDDTYNGTDGESKDKELFLANEQSALASPLASGETSLQLVEPRFTDGEVIIVDAEQMRILSGGGTTTLGVERGYGGTTAAAHNAGAVVYSGYDYTGLVLEPVDTAGGDESGWYALAATQPDLDAAVPGDPLNLGDKPHDTTISFWRRCTVPPGTAVQNKTDLKLRITGTENPIL
;
A
#
# COMPACT_ATOMS: atom_id res chain seq x y z
N MET A 1 6.77 -3.51 -6.49
CA MET A 1 5.37 -3.04 -6.63
C MET A 1 5.33 -1.74 -5.87
N ALA A 2 4.76 -0.68 -6.44
CA ALA A 2 4.84 0.67 -5.87
C ALA A 2 3.57 1.05 -5.08
N ILE A 3 2.80 0.06 -4.65
CA ILE A 3 1.56 0.21 -3.86
C ILE A 3 1.54 -0.85 -2.76
N HIS A 4 1.13 -0.45 -1.56
CA HIS A 4 1.21 -1.26 -0.35
C HIS A 4 -0.01 -1.08 0.54
N LEU A 5 -0.29 -2.10 1.35
CA LEU A 5 -1.28 -2.05 2.43
C LEU A 5 -0.63 -1.67 3.76
N PHE A 6 -1.39 -0.98 4.59
CA PHE A 6 -1.00 -0.54 5.92
C PHE A 6 -2.14 -0.77 6.92
N GLU A 7 -1.78 -0.98 8.18
CA GLU A 7 -2.74 -1.16 9.29
C GLU A 7 -3.18 0.15 9.93
N ASP A 8 -2.52 1.26 9.61
CA ASP A 8 -2.77 2.58 10.21
C ASP A 8 -2.84 3.70 9.17
N SER A 9 -3.65 4.71 9.48
CA SER A 9 -3.86 5.87 8.60
C SER A 9 -2.62 6.75 8.44
N ALA A 10 -1.62 6.62 9.32
CA ALA A 10 -0.35 7.33 9.22
C ALA A 10 0.68 6.60 8.35
N LEU A 11 0.32 5.42 7.82
CA LEU A 11 1.13 4.62 6.88
C LEU A 11 2.49 4.21 7.48
N THR A 12 2.48 3.87 8.78
CA THR A 12 3.70 3.49 9.52
C THR A 12 3.83 1.98 9.73
N GLN A 13 2.74 1.23 9.63
CA GLN A 13 2.66 -0.21 9.82
C GLN A 13 2.29 -0.88 8.50
N GLN A 14 3.26 -0.95 7.59
CA GLN A 14 3.11 -1.61 6.29
C GLN A 14 2.90 -3.11 6.48
N ILE A 15 1.86 -3.66 5.85
CA ILE A 15 1.60 -5.10 5.85
C ILE A 15 2.60 -5.79 4.91
N SER A 16 3.19 -6.89 5.38
CA SER A 16 4.14 -7.69 4.62
C SER A 16 3.52 -8.37 3.39
N GLU A 17 4.27 -8.37 2.29
CA GLU A 17 3.82 -8.90 1.00
C GLU A 17 4.41 -10.30 0.73
N GLY A 18 4.02 -11.27 1.56
CA GLY A 18 4.32 -12.68 1.35
C GLY A 18 5.52 -13.27 2.10
N ASP A 19 6.24 -12.46 2.89
CA ASP A 19 7.31 -12.94 3.78
C ASP A 19 6.90 -13.12 5.25
N LEU A 20 5.69 -12.66 5.60
CA LEU A 20 5.09 -12.74 6.94
C LEU A 20 5.90 -12.03 8.03
N THR A 21 6.70 -11.02 7.68
CA THR A 21 7.46 -10.22 8.65
C THR A 21 6.57 -9.26 9.45
N ASN A 22 5.48 -8.78 8.84
CA ASN A 22 4.44 -7.96 9.47
C ASN A 22 3.07 -8.22 8.82
N PRO A 23 2.48 -9.42 9.00
CA PRO A 23 1.21 -9.76 8.37
C PRO A 23 0.04 -9.00 9.01
N ASP A 24 -1.09 -8.95 8.32
CA ASP A 24 -2.37 -8.60 8.94
C ASP A 24 -2.84 -9.78 9.81
N ASP A 25 -2.40 -9.84 11.06
CA ASP A 25 -2.69 -10.95 11.98
C ASP A 25 -3.76 -10.63 13.04
N ASP A 26 -4.40 -11.69 13.51
CA ASP A 26 -5.29 -11.67 14.67
C ASP A 26 -5.50 -13.09 15.23
N THR A 27 -6.01 -13.19 16.46
CA THR A 27 -6.37 -14.45 17.11
C THR A 27 -7.89 -14.59 17.23
N TYR A 28 -8.44 -15.71 16.79
CA TYR A 28 -9.90 -15.94 16.78
C TYR A 28 -10.31 -17.10 17.68
N ASN A 29 -11.49 -17.00 18.30
CA ASN A 29 -12.16 -18.11 18.96
C ASN A 29 -12.86 -19.03 17.93
N GLY A 30 -12.14 -20.05 17.44
CA GLY A 30 -12.72 -21.05 16.55
C GLY A 30 -13.77 -21.97 17.20
N THR A 31 -13.83 -22.07 18.53
CA THR A 31 -14.79 -22.95 19.21
C THR A 31 -16.21 -22.42 19.06
N ASP A 32 -16.42 -21.16 19.42
CA ASP A 32 -17.73 -20.49 19.36
C ASP A 32 -17.93 -19.71 18.05
N GLY A 33 -16.87 -19.57 17.26
CA GLY A 33 -16.80 -18.67 16.13
C GLY A 33 -16.59 -17.22 16.58
N GLU A 34 -15.96 -16.42 15.74
CA GLU A 34 -15.70 -15.02 16.04
C GLU A 34 -15.63 -14.22 14.74
N SER A 35 -15.98 -12.94 14.82
CA SER A 35 -15.76 -12.00 13.73
C SER A 35 -15.05 -10.75 14.23
N LYS A 36 -14.13 -10.23 13.43
CA LYS A 36 -13.38 -9.00 13.72
C LYS A 36 -13.24 -8.17 12.47
N ASP A 37 -13.38 -6.86 12.67
CA ASP A 37 -13.28 -5.85 11.62
C ASP A 37 -11.96 -5.09 11.78
N LYS A 38 -11.28 -4.80 10.68
CA LYS A 38 -10.08 -3.96 10.63
C LYS A 38 -10.18 -3.01 9.44
N GLU A 39 -9.87 -1.73 9.67
CA GLU A 39 -9.64 -0.78 8.57
C GLU A 39 -8.22 -0.93 8.07
N LEU A 40 -8.06 -0.99 6.76
CA LEU A 40 -6.78 -1.10 6.07
C LEU A 40 -6.63 0.05 5.08
N PHE A 41 -5.39 0.46 4.84
CA PHE A 41 -5.05 1.61 4.03
C PHE A 41 -4.17 1.19 2.86
N LEU A 42 -4.53 1.59 1.65
CA LEU A 42 -3.79 1.35 0.42
C LEU A 42 -3.16 2.65 -0.06
N ALA A 43 -1.84 2.69 -0.14
CA ALA A 43 -1.08 3.88 -0.55
C ALA A 43 0.11 3.52 -1.45
N ASN A 44 0.64 4.51 -2.15
CA ASN A 44 1.86 4.36 -2.92
C ASN A 44 3.06 4.10 -2.00
N GLU A 45 4.11 3.47 -2.53
CA GLU A 45 5.45 3.51 -1.93
C GLU A 45 5.86 4.98 -1.77
N GLN A 46 6.28 5.34 -0.56
CA GLN A 46 6.53 6.73 -0.19
C GLN A 46 7.57 6.86 0.91
N SER A 47 8.24 8.02 0.91
CA SER A 47 9.12 8.46 2.00
C SER A 47 8.94 9.96 2.20
N ALA A 48 9.86 10.60 2.90
CA ALA A 48 9.92 12.05 3.02
C ALA A 48 11.34 12.55 2.81
N LEU A 49 11.49 13.81 2.40
CA LEU A 49 12.78 14.47 2.37
C LEU A 49 13.33 14.64 3.80
N ALA A 50 14.51 14.10 4.07
CA ALA A 50 15.18 14.27 5.37
C ALA A 50 15.79 15.68 5.55
N SER A 51 16.06 16.38 4.45
CA SER A 51 16.56 17.76 4.43
C SER A 51 15.88 18.56 3.32
N PRO A 52 15.85 19.90 3.39
CA PRO A 52 15.39 20.71 2.27
C PRO A 52 16.20 20.41 1.01
N LEU A 53 15.56 20.54 -0.15
CA LEU A 53 16.17 20.34 -1.46
C LEU A 53 16.03 21.64 -2.26
N ALA A 54 17.14 22.29 -2.59
CA ALA A 54 17.12 23.51 -3.41
C ALA A 54 16.90 23.16 -4.89
N SER A 55 16.43 24.13 -5.69
CA SER A 55 16.07 23.91 -7.11
C SER A 55 17.23 23.51 -8.03
N GLY A 56 18.48 23.78 -7.64
CA GLY A 56 19.68 23.39 -8.39
C GLY A 56 20.36 22.11 -7.89
N GLU A 57 19.86 21.52 -6.80
CA GLU A 57 20.47 20.32 -6.22
C GLU A 57 20.00 19.05 -6.96
N THR A 58 20.95 18.16 -7.21
CA THR A 58 20.70 16.85 -7.87
C THR A 58 20.92 15.69 -6.91
N SER A 59 21.13 15.97 -5.62
CA SER A 59 21.30 14.98 -4.57
C SER A 59 20.21 15.23 -3.53
N LEU A 60 19.26 14.31 -3.39
CA LEU A 60 18.25 14.37 -2.35
C LEU A 60 18.56 13.40 -1.20
N GLN A 61 18.04 13.71 -0.03
CA GLN A 61 18.13 12.87 1.17
C GLN A 61 16.73 12.44 1.58
N LEU A 62 16.54 11.13 1.78
CA LEU A 62 15.29 10.54 2.24
C LEU A 62 15.36 10.17 3.71
N VAL A 63 14.20 10.13 4.37
CA VAL A 63 14.07 9.56 5.72
C VAL A 63 14.26 8.04 5.67
N GLU A 64 13.75 7.37 4.63
CA GLU A 64 13.83 5.92 4.48
C GLU A 64 14.24 5.50 3.06
N PRO A 65 15.01 4.40 2.89
CA PRO A 65 15.55 3.96 1.60
C PRO A 65 14.53 3.15 0.78
N ARG A 66 13.45 3.80 0.34
CA ARG A 66 12.29 3.13 -0.25
C ARG A 66 12.34 2.91 -1.77
N PHE A 67 13.13 3.69 -2.49
CA PHE A 67 13.10 3.72 -3.96
C PHE A 67 14.33 3.09 -4.63
N THR A 68 14.20 2.71 -5.89
CA THR A 68 15.28 2.07 -6.68
C THR A 68 15.75 2.91 -7.88
N ASP A 69 16.93 2.59 -8.42
CA ASP A 69 17.48 3.30 -9.58
C ASP A 69 16.57 3.13 -10.81
N GLY A 70 16.35 4.23 -11.53
CA GLY A 70 15.52 4.27 -12.73
C GLY A 70 14.05 4.63 -12.49
N GLU A 71 13.57 4.57 -11.25
CA GLU A 71 12.21 4.99 -10.88
C GLU A 71 12.03 6.51 -11.03
N VAL A 72 10.79 6.90 -11.32
CA VAL A 72 10.34 8.29 -11.22
C VAL A 72 9.70 8.48 -9.86
N ILE A 73 10.10 9.54 -9.17
CA ILE A 73 9.52 9.99 -7.90
C ILE A 73 8.88 11.36 -8.09
N ILE A 74 7.91 11.68 -7.23
CA ILE A 74 7.20 12.96 -7.25
C ILE A 74 7.32 13.63 -5.89
N VAL A 75 7.68 14.91 -5.91
CA VAL A 75 7.66 15.79 -4.73
C VAL A 75 6.91 17.06 -5.12
N ASP A 76 5.82 17.37 -4.42
CA ASP A 76 4.88 18.43 -4.79
C ASP A 76 4.42 18.26 -6.26
N ALA A 77 4.75 19.20 -7.15
CA ALA A 77 4.45 19.15 -8.58
C ALA A 77 5.65 18.77 -9.45
N GLU A 78 6.79 18.42 -8.85
CA GLU A 78 8.00 18.06 -9.59
C GLU A 78 8.17 16.55 -9.69
N GLN A 79 8.40 16.07 -10.92
CA GLN A 79 8.87 14.72 -11.17
C GLN A 79 10.40 14.70 -11.23
N MET A 80 11.01 13.66 -10.67
CA MET A 80 12.45 13.43 -10.70
C MET A 80 12.73 11.98 -11.04
N ARG A 81 13.75 11.72 -11.86
CA ARG A 81 14.19 10.35 -12.17
C ARG A 81 15.42 10.00 -11.34
N ILE A 82 15.39 8.85 -10.65
CA ILE A 82 16.51 8.35 -9.87
C ILE A 82 17.58 7.80 -10.82
N LEU A 83 18.78 8.38 -10.75
CA LEU A 83 19.93 7.99 -11.57
C LEU A 83 20.89 7.07 -10.83
N SER A 84 20.96 7.18 -9.50
CA SER A 84 21.87 6.41 -8.65
C SER A 84 21.46 6.47 -7.18
N GLY A 85 21.87 5.46 -6.41
CA GLY A 85 21.71 5.44 -4.95
C GLY A 85 20.46 4.72 -4.47
N GLY A 86 19.71 4.07 -5.36
CA GLY A 86 18.56 3.25 -5.03
C GLY A 86 18.83 2.23 -3.92
N GLY A 87 17.85 2.02 -3.05
CA GLY A 87 17.99 1.23 -1.83
C GLY A 87 18.79 1.93 -0.71
N THR A 88 19.10 3.22 -0.86
CA THR A 88 19.73 4.04 0.18
C THR A 88 18.95 5.32 0.44
N THR A 89 19.31 6.06 1.49
CA THR A 89 18.69 7.34 1.82
C THR A 89 19.28 8.52 1.05
N THR A 90 20.32 8.31 0.22
CA THR A 90 20.94 9.36 -0.60
C THR A 90 20.76 9.02 -2.07
N LEU A 91 19.96 9.81 -2.79
CA LEU A 91 19.69 9.58 -4.19
C LEU A 91 20.28 10.68 -5.06
N GLY A 92 20.92 10.29 -6.16
CA GLY A 92 21.24 11.18 -7.27
C GLY A 92 20.09 11.18 -8.27
N VAL A 93 19.60 12.36 -8.64
CA VAL A 93 18.41 12.51 -9.51
C VAL A 93 18.62 13.44 -10.69
N GLU A 94 17.91 13.14 -11.77
CA GLU A 94 17.54 14.10 -12.80
C GLU A 94 16.28 14.84 -12.35
N ARG A 95 16.43 16.16 -12.15
CA ARG A 95 15.36 17.09 -11.73
C ARG A 95 14.54 17.55 -12.93
N GLY A 96 13.29 17.97 -12.71
CA GLY A 96 12.43 18.47 -13.79
C GLY A 96 12.12 17.42 -14.87
N TYR A 97 12.04 16.14 -14.48
CA TYR A 97 11.72 15.05 -15.39
C TYR A 97 10.29 15.22 -15.94
N GLY A 98 9.98 14.62 -17.10
CA GLY A 98 8.65 14.77 -17.72
C GLY A 98 8.31 16.20 -18.17
N GLY A 99 9.28 17.13 -18.14
CA GLY A 99 9.04 18.54 -18.43
C GLY A 99 8.52 19.35 -17.25
N THR A 100 8.55 18.81 -16.02
CA THR A 100 8.28 19.61 -14.82
C THR A 100 9.40 20.61 -14.56
N THR A 101 9.13 21.60 -13.70
CA THR A 101 10.14 22.61 -13.33
C THR A 101 10.80 22.22 -12.02
N ALA A 102 12.14 22.25 -11.97
CA ALA A 102 12.88 22.04 -10.74
C ALA A 102 12.55 23.11 -9.69
N ALA A 103 12.01 22.70 -8.55
CA ALA A 103 11.55 23.58 -7.48
C ALA A 103 12.37 23.42 -6.19
N ALA A 104 12.22 24.34 -5.25
CA ALA A 104 12.74 24.13 -3.89
C ALA A 104 11.69 23.38 -3.08
N HIS A 105 12.10 22.35 -2.33
CA HIS A 105 11.24 21.55 -1.46
C HIS A 105 11.73 21.63 -0.01
N ASN A 106 10.79 21.58 0.93
CA ASN A 106 11.09 21.62 2.36
C ASN A 106 11.45 20.22 2.88
N ALA A 107 12.21 20.16 3.97
CA ALA A 107 12.33 18.92 4.74
C ALA A 107 10.93 18.47 5.20
N GLY A 108 10.71 17.15 5.18
CA GLY A 108 9.41 16.54 5.47
C GLY A 108 8.43 16.56 4.30
N ALA A 109 8.77 17.16 3.13
CA ALA A 109 7.95 17.00 1.93
C ALA A 109 7.89 15.52 1.56
N VAL A 110 6.68 15.03 1.26
CA VAL A 110 6.45 13.62 0.93
C VAL A 110 7.01 13.36 -0.46
N VAL A 111 7.70 12.23 -0.59
CA VAL A 111 8.23 11.72 -1.85
C VAL A 111 7.40 10.49 -2.19
N TYR A 112 6.66 10.54 -3.29
CA TYR A 112 5.85 9.41 -3.77
C TYR A 112 6.54 8.71 -4.92
N SER A 113 6.32 7.40 -5.04
CA SER A 113 6.52 6.70 -6.31
C SER A 113 5.60 7.28 -7.38
N GLY A 114 6.15 7.53 -8.59
CA GLY A 114 5.48 8.24 -9.68
C GLY A 114 4.50 7.39 -10.48
N TYR A 115 3.54 6.75 -9.80
CA TYR A 115 2.50 5.93 -10.43
C TYR A 115 1.10 6.35 -9.97
N ASP A 116 0.23 6.59 -10.93
CA ASP A 116 -1.22 6.57 -10.72
C ASP A 116 -1.74 5.15 -11.01
N TYR A 117 -2.87 4.79 -10.41
CA TYR A 117 -3.48 3.47 -10.59
C TYR A 117 -4.88 3.61 -11.16
N THR A 118 -5.24 2.70 -12.05
CA THR A 118 -6.60 2.62 -12.60
C THR A 118 -7.20 1.24 -12.39
N GLY A 119 -8.49 1.22 -12.04
CA GLY A 119 -9.27 0.00 -11.86
C GLY A 119 -8.72 -0.94 -10.80
N LEU A 120 -8.35 -0.41 -9.62
CA LEU A 120 -7.89 -1.21 -8.50
C LEU A 120 -9.02 -2.10 -7.96
N VAL A 121 -8.71 -3.37 -7.73
CA VAL A 121 -9.61 -4.37 -7.14
C VAL A 121 -8.85 -5.15 -6.07
N LEU A 122 -9.48 -5.31 -4.90
CA LEU A 122 -9.05 -6.16 -3.80
C LEU A 122 -9.83 -7.47 -3.81
N GLU A 123 -9.13 -8.59 -3.73
CA GLU A 123 -9.74 -9.93 -3.71
C GLU A 123 -9.23 -10.72 -2.50
N PRO A 124 -10.11 -11.29 -1.66
CA PRO A 124 -9.73 -12.36 -0.74
C PRO A 124 -9.29 -13.60 -1.53
N VAL A 125 -8.15 -14.17 -1.18
CA VAL A 125 -7.62 -15.36 -1.85
C VAL A 125 -7.10 -16.34 -0.81
N ASP A 126 -7.55 -17.59 -0.89
CA ASP A 126 -6.84 -18.71 -0.28
C ASP A 126 -5.88 -19.33 -1.31
N THR A 127 -4.63 -19.51 -0.91
CA THR A 127 -3.57 -19.99 -1.79
C THR A 127 -3.19 -21.44 -1.56
N ALA A 128 -3.73 -22.12 -0.55
CA ALA A 128 -3.44 -23.51 -0.27
C ALA A 128 -4.57 -24.23 0.48
N GLY A 129 -4.74 -25.54 0.23
CA GLY A 129 -5.68 -26.36 1.01
C GLY A 129 -7.15 -26.16 0.62
N GLY A 130 -8.02 -26.03 1.62
CA GLY A 130 -9.42 -25.68 1.43
C GLY A 130 -9.55 -24.23 0.96
N ASP A 131 -10.72 -23.82 0.49
CA ASP A 131 -10.95 -22.42 0.15
C ASP A 131 -11.65 -21.73 1.32
N GLU A 132 -10.90 -20.93 2.07
CA GLU A 132 -11.42 -20.09 3.14
C GLU A 132 -11.47 -18.59 2.75
N SER A 133 -11.38 -18.25 1.46
CA SER A 133 -11.55 -16.85 0.99
C SER A 133 -12.86 -16.23 1.44
N GLY A 134 -13.92 -17.05 1.57
CA GLY A 134 -15.21 -16.67 2.12
C GLY A 134 -15.22 -16.34 3.63
N TRP A 135 -14.09 -16.43 4.33
CA TRP A 135 -13.95 -15.89 5.68
C TRP A 135 -13.76 -14.37 5.68
N TYR A 136 -13.39 -13.78 4.54
CA TYR A 136 -13.27 -12.33 4.42
C TYR A 136 -14.45 -11.70 3.70
N ALA A 137 -15.02 -10.67 4.31
CA ALA A 137 -15.88 -9.72 3.61
C ALA A 137 -15.16 -8.35 3.54
N LEU A 138 -15.28 -7.68 2.39
CA LEU A 138 -14.63 -6.40 2.13
C LEU A 138 -15.68 -5.32 1.84
N ALA A 139 -15.48 -4.12 2.35
CA ALA A 139 -16.35 -2.99 2.09
C ALA A 139 -15.61 -1.65 2.16
N ALA A 140 -16.14 -0.61 1.51
CA ALA A 140 -15.56 0.74 1.58
C ALA A 140 -15.72 1.39 2.96
N THR A 141 -16.78 1.04 3.69
CA THR A 141 -17.05 1.57 5.04
C THR A 141 -17.36 0.43 6.00
N GLN A 142 -17.13 0.66 7.31
CA GLN A 142 -17.41 -0.37 8.32
C GLN A 142 -18.87 -0.84 8.32
N PRO A 143 -19.90 0.04 8.26
CA PRO A 143 -21.30 -0.41 8.24
C PRO A 143 -21.66 -1.27 7.03
N ASP A 144 -21.00 -1.03 5.88
CA ASP A 144 -21.28 -1.78 4.66
C ASP A 144 -20.79 -3.24 4.74
N LEU A 145 -19.93 -3.58 5.70
CA LEU A 145 -19.53 -4.97 5.96
C LEU A 145 -20.71 -5.90 6.30
N ASP A 146 -21.78 -5.36 6.88
CA ASP A 146 -22.97 -6.15 7.22
C ASP A 146 -23.77 -6.59 5.98
N ALA A 147 -23.60 -5.88 4.86
CA ALA A 147 -24.24 -6.19 3.57
C ALA A 147 -23.26 -6.80 2.55
N ALA A 148 -21.96 -6.77 2.82
CA ALA A 148 -20.94 -7.33 1.96
C ALA A 148 -21.06 -8.86 1.87
N VAL A 149 -20.89 -9.40 0.67
CA VAL A 149 -20.88 -10.84 0.43
C VAL A 149 -19.48 -11.38 0.74
N PRO A 150 -19.33 -12.35 1.65
CA PRO A 150 -18.02 -12.92 1.95
C PRO A 150 -17.39 -13.60 0.74
N GLY A 151 -16.09 -13.37 0.53
CA GLY A 151 -15.31 -13.84 -0.62
C GLY A 151 -15.40 -12.94 -1.85
N ASP A 152 -16.35 -12.01 -1.92
CA ASP A 152 -16.49 -11.13 -3.08
C ASP A 152 -15.36 -10.08 -3.11
N PRO A 153 -14.89 -9.71 -4.32
CA PRO A 153 -13.89 -8.68 -4.48
C PRO A 153 -14.47 -7.28 -4.22
N LEU A 154 -13.63 -6.37 -3.73
CA LEU A 154 -13.95 -4.96 -3.55
C LEU A 154 -13.29 -4.13 -4.65
N ASN A 155 -14.11 -3.43 -5.44
CA ASN A 155 -13.62 -2.45 -6.41
C ASN A 155 -13.26 -1.14 -5.70
N LEU A 156 -12.01 -0.72 -5.82
CA LEU A 156 -11.50 0.54 -5.27
C LEU A 156 -11.44 1.67 -6.30
N GLY A 157 -11.57 1.36 -7.58
CA GLY A 157 -11.53 2.34 -8.67
C GLY A 157 -10.13 2.88 -8.94
N ASP A 158 -10.08 4.13 -9.41
CA ASP A 158 -8.82 4.80 -9.75
C ASP A 158 -8.22 5.48 -8.52
N LYS A 159 -6.89 5.49 -8.44
CA LYS A 159 -6.15 6.09 -7.33
C LYS A 159 -4.98 6.95 -7.84
N PRO A 160 -5.02 8.27 -7.64
CA PRO A 160 -3.85 9.13 -7.83
C PRO A 160 -2.70 8.75 -6.88
N HIS A 161 -1.46 9.04 -7.26
CA HIS A 161 -0.25 8.72 -6.47
C HIS A 161 -0.28 9.28 -5.03
N ASP A 162 -0.83 10.48 -4.85
CA ASP A 162 -0.86 11.23 -3.58
C ASP A 162 -2.11 10.97 -2.71
N THR A 163 -2.94 10.01 -3.13
CA THR A 163 -4.17 9.65 -2.42
C THR A 163 -4.04 8.31 -1.73
N THR A 164 -4.46 8.24 -0.47
CA THR A 164 -4.65 6.98 0.26
C THR A 164 -6.11 6.56 0.18
N ILE A 165 -6.37 5.29 -0.16
CA ILE A 165 -7.69 4.69 -0.07
C ILE A 165 -7.75 3.88 1.21
N SER A 166 -8.80 4.04 2.03
CA SER A 166 -9.10 3.10 3.11
C SER A 166 -10.26 2.19 2.73
N PHE A 167 -10.27 0.99 3.29
CA PHE A 167 -11.36 0.04 3.20
C PHE A 167 -11.41 -0.81 4.47
N TRP A 168 -12.51 -1.50 4.66
CA TRP A 168 -12.75 -2.35 5.81
C TRP A 168 -12.75 -3.81 5.41
N ARG A 169 -12.11 -4.64 6.23
CA ARG A 169 -12.12 -6.10 6.15
C ARG A 169 -12.78 -6.66 7.39
N ARG A 170 -13.76 -7.55 7.23
CA ARG A 170 -14.24 -8.45 8.29
C ARG A 170 -13.65 -9.83 8.07
N CYS A 171 -13.02 -10.40 9.09
CA CYS A 171 -12.78 -11.84 9.16
C CYS A 171 -13.87 -12.50 9.98
N THR A 172 -14.44 -13.60 9.49
CA THR A 172 -15.38 -14.44 10.21
C THR A 172 -14.85 -15.88 10.25
N VAL A 173 -14.43 -16.33 11.43
CA VAL A 173 -14.09 -17.73 11.68
C VAL A 173 -15.34 -18.47 12.16
N PRO A 174 -15.81 -19.51 11.46
CA PRO A 174 -17.01 -20.26 11.86
C PRO A 174 -16.83 -21.01 13.20
N PRO A 175 -17.92 -21.27 13.95
CA PRO A 175 -17.89 -22.14 15.13
C PRO A 175 -17.47 -23.56 14.77
N GLY A 176 -16.79 -24.23 15.71
CA GLY A 176 -16.24 -25.57 15.51
C GLY A 176 -14.98 -25.62 14.64
N THR A 177 -14.38 -24.46 14.33
CA THR A 177 -13.09 -24.40 13.64
C THR A 177 -11.97 -24.83 14.59
N ALA A 178 -11.21 -25.85 14.20
CA ALA A 178 -10.09 -26.33 15.00
C ALA A 178 -8.99 -25.26 15.13
N VAL A 179 -8.21 -25.32 16.21
CA VAL A 179 -7.04 -24.44 16.39
C VAL A 179 -6.05 -24.70 15.26
N GLN A 180 -5.79 -23.66 14.47
CA GLN A 180 -4.89 -23.70 13.32
C GLN A 180 -4.36 -22.30 13.03
N ASN A 181 -3.18 -22.24 12.43
CA ASN A 181 -2.63 -21.00 11.89
C ASN A 181 -2.89 -20.99 10.38
N LYS A 182 -3.63 -20.01 9.90
CA LYS A 182 -3.85 -19.77 8.48
C LYS A 182 -2.85 -18.71 8.00
N THR A 183 -1.91 -19.10 7.14
CA THR A 183 -0.91 -18.21 6.54
C THR A 183 -1.06 -18.09 5.02
N ASP A 184 -2.08 -18.75 4.50
CA ASP A 184 -2.43 -18.93 3.09
C ASP A 184 -3.59 -18.03 2.65
N LEU A 185 -4.34 -17.45 3.60
CA LEU A 185 -5.32 -16.39 3.36
C LEU A 185 -4.62 -15.05 3.11
N LYS A 186 -4.90 -14.45 1.95
CA LYS A 186 -4.24 -13.23 1.46
C LYS A 186 -5.26 -12.26 0.89
N LEU A 187 -4.90 -10.99 0.87
CA LEU A 187 -5.54 -9.99 0.03
C LEU A 187 -4.70 -9.81 -1.23
N ARG A 188 -5.29 -10.06 -2.40
CA ARG A 188 -4.68 -9.76 -3.68
C ARG A 188 -5.18 -8.40 -4.15
N ILE A 189 -4.25 -7.55 -4.59
CA ILE A 189 -4.58 -6.31 -5.28
C ILE A 189 -4.28 -6.50 -6.77
N THR A 190 -5.21 -6.11 -7.61
CA THR A 190 -5.03 -6.05 -9.06
C THR A 190 -5.42 -4.68 -9.59
N GLY A 191 -4.83 -4.27 -10.70
CA GLY A 191 -5.10 -3.00 -11.37
C GLY A 191 -4.02 -2.69 -12.39
N THR A 192 -4.06 -1.50 -12.98
CA THR A 192 -3.02 -1.03 -13.90
C THR A 192 -2.17 0.06 -13.23
N GLU A 193 -0.86 -0.17 -13.15
CA GLU A 193 0.14 0.83 -12.81
C GLU A 193 0.37 1.75 -14.02
N ASN A 194 0.09 3.05 -13.87
CA ASN A 194 0.28 4.07 -14.90
C ASN A 194 1.44 4.99 -14.49
N PRO A 195 2.63 4.86 -15.10
CA PRO A 195 3.73 5.78 -14.85
C PRO A 195 3.29 7.21 -15.17
N ILE A 196 3.57 8.13 -14.26
CA ILE A 196 3.34 9.55 -14.46
C ILE A 196 4.47 10.08 -15.34
N LEU A 197 4.11 10.75 -16.44
CA LEU A 197 5.01 11.37 -17.41
C LEU A 197 4.67 12.85 -17.57
#